data_AF-W2K4Q6-F1
#
_entry.id   AF-W2K4Q6-F1
#
_cell.length_a   1.000
_cell.length_b   1.000
_cell.length_c   1.000
_cell.angle_alpha   90.00
_cell.angle_beta   90.00
_cell.angle_gamma   90.00
#
_symmetry.space_group_name_H-M   'P 1'
#
loop_
_entity.id
_entity.type
_entity.pdbx_description
1 polymer ?
#
loop_
_entity_poly.entity_id
_entity_poly.type
_entity_poly.pdbx_seq_one_letter_code
_entity_poly.pdbx_strand_id
1 'polypeptide(L)'
;MPQAPGRCFSAFKAKVKAYLSLHRPRMLHQGAHQSMTEARMVLLEDAANASIDCMHCHFVISMALHCQRAVADAPKMEDEQFGT
;
A
#
# COMPACT_ATOMS: atom_id res chain seq x y z
N MET A 1 19.94 3.11 9.41
CA MET A 1 19.20 1.85 9.66
C MET A 1 18.27 1.59 8.48
N PRO A 2 18.48 0.55 7.67
CA PRO A 2 17.58 0.26 6.55
C PRO A 2 16.25 -0.27 7.11
N GLN A 3 15.13 0.34 6.71
CA GLN A 3 13.82 -0.10 7.14
C GLN A 3 13.51 -1.48 6.55
N ALA A 4 13.20 -2.43 7.42
CA ALA A 4 12.98 -3.82 7.05
C ALA A 4 11.82 -3.98 6.04
N PRO A 5 11.96 -4.85 5.03
CA PRO A 5 10.93 -5.10 4.00
C PRO A 5 9.63 -5.74 4.52
N GLY A 6 9.52 -6.04 5.82
CA GLY A 6 8.38 -6.75 6.43
C GLY A 6 7.17 -5.90 6.86
N ARG A 7 7.26 -4.57 6.83
CA ARG A 7 6.16 -3.69 7.29
C ARG A 7 5.01 -3.57 6.30
N CYS A 8 5.28 -3.71 5.00
CA CYS A 8 4.25 -3.52 3.98
C CYS A 8 3.28 -4.71 3.90
N PHE A 9 3.80 -5.94 3.94
CA PHE A 9 2.96 -7.14 3.84
C PHE A 9 2.00 -7.30 5.03
N SER A 10 2.47 -6.99 6.24
CA SER A 10 1.64 -7.04 7.44
C SER A 10 0.54 -5.98 7.43
N ALA A 11 0.83 -4.77 6.95
CA ALA A 11 -0.16 -3.71 6.76
C ALA A 11 -1.19 -4.07 5.67
N PHE A 12 -0.75 -4.62 4.55
CA PHE A 12 -1.64 -5.12 3.49
C PHE A 12 -2.59 -6.19 4.03
N LYS A 13 -2.06 -7.20 4.73
CA LYS A 13 -2.86 -8.26 5.35
C LYS A 13 -3.90 -7.70 6.34
N ALA A 14 -3.53 -6.69 7.13
CA ALA A 14 -4.45 -6.04 8.07
C ALA A 14 -5.60 -5.33 7.34
N LYS A 15 -5.32 -4.61 6.24
CA LYS A 15 -6.35 -3.93 5.44
C LYS A 15 -7.29 -4.91 4.75
N VAL A 16 -6.77 -5.98 4.16
CA VAL A 16 -7.60 -7.05 3.58
C VAL A 16 -8.53 -7.64 4.65
N LYS A 17 -8.02 -7.96 5.84
CA LYS A 17 -8.85 -8.47 6.95
C LYS A 17 -9.93 -7.47 7.39
N ALA A 18 -9.60 -6.17 7.47
CA ALA A 18 -10.56 -5.13 7.82
C ALA A 18 -11.67 -5.00 6.76
N TYR A 19 -11.29 -5.00 5.49
CA TYR A 19 -12.23 -4.96 4.37
C TYR A 19 -13.19 -6.14 4.39
N LEU A 20 -12.68 -7.36 4.57
CA LEU A 20 -13.50 -8.57 4.66
C LEU A 20 -14.44 -8.53 5.88
N SER A 21 -13.98 -7.99 7.01
CA SER A 21 -14.79 -7.89 8.23
C SER A 21 -15.97 -6.94 8.04
N LEU A 22 -15.76 -5.83 7.32
CA LEU A 22 -16.77 -4.81 7.00
C LEU A 22 -17.81 -5.33 5.99
N HIS A 23 -17.36 -6.08 4.98
CA HIS A 23 -18.22 -6.55 3.89
C HIS A 23 -18.77 -7.97 4.09
N ARG A 24 -18.64 -8.53 5.30
CA ARG A 24 -19.24 -9.83 5.68
C ARG A 24 -20.71 -10.01 5.25
N PRO A 25 -21.60 -9.00 5.40
CA PRO A 25 -22.99 -9.15 4.97
C PRO A 25 -23.16 -9.42 3.48
N ARG A 26 -22.23 -8.95 2.64
CA ARG A 26 -22.22 -9.16 1.19
C ARG A 26 -22.00 -10.64 0.82
N MET A 27 -21.31 -11.40 1.67
CA MET A 27 -21.15 -12.85 1.52
C MET A 27 -22.44 -13.63 1.82
N LEU A 28 -23.31 -13.07 2.66
CA LEU A 28 -24.55 -13.72 3.11
C LEU A 28 -25.75 -13.37 2.22
N HIS A 29 -25.61 -12.37 1.35
CA HIS A 29 -26.64 -11.99 0.38
C HIS A 29 -26.64 -12.97 -0.80
N GLN A 30 -27.48 -13.99 -0.70
CA GLN A 30 -27.60 -15.12 -1.64
C GLN A 30 -28.18 -14.72 -3.01
N GLY A 31 -28.58 -13.45 -3.21
CA GLY A 31 -29.25 -12.98 -4.43
C GLY A 31 -28.35 -12.32 -5.49
N ALA A 32 -27.08 -12.01 -5.17
CA ALA A 32 -26.20 -11.26 -6.08
C ALA A 32 -25.23 -12.16 -6.90
N HIS A 33 -25.04 -13.41 -6.50
CA HIS A 33 -24.08 -14.33 -7.12
C HIS A 33 -24.70 -15.72 -7.28
N GLN A 34 -24.34 -16.43 -8.36
CA GLN A 34 -24.87 -17.76 -8.65
C GLN A 34 -24.40 -18.82 -7.63
N SER A 35 -23.29 -18.55 -6.94
CA SER A 35 -22.73 -19.41 -5.91
C SER A 35 -22.03 -18.60 -4.81
N MET A 36 -22.06 -19.13 -3.59
CA MET A 36 -21.28 -18.62 -2.46
C MET A 36 -19.77 -18.57 -2.73
N THR A 37 -19.25 -19.45 -3.59
CA THR A 37 -17.85 -19.45 -4.00
C THR A 37 -17.50 -18.25 -4.88
N GLU A 38 -18.40 -17.89 -5.80
CA GLU A 38 -18.25 -16.73 -6.67
C GLU A 38 -18.30 -15.43 -5.87
N ALA A 39 -19.28 -15.31 -4.96
CA ALA A 39 -19.38 -14.17 -4.03
C ALA A 39 -18.11 -13.99 -3.20
N ARG A 40 -17.48 -15.09 -2.76
CA ARG A 40 -16.21 -15.08 -2.04
C ARG A 40 -15.05 -14.60 -2.90
N MET A 41 -14.94 -15.06 -4.15
CA MET A 41 -13.87 -14.64 -5.05
C MET A 41 -13.95 -13.16 -5.37
N VAL A 42 -15.13 -12.66 -5.75
CA VAL A 42 -15.35 -11.24 -6.05
C VAL A 42 -14.99 -10.37 -4.83
N LEU A 43 -15.41 -10.79 -3.63
CA LEU A 43 -15.09 -10.02 -2.43
C LEU A 43 -13.58 -10.00 -2.10
N LEU A 44 -12.87 -11.09 -2.37
CA LEU A 44 -11.42 -11.15 -2.19
C LEU A 44 -10.68 -10.27 -3.20
N GLU A 45 -11.15 -10.25 -4.45
CA GLU A 45 -10.62 -9.37 -5.49
C GLU A 45 -10.82 -7.90 -5.13
N ASP A 46 -12.03 -7.51 -4.72
CA ASP A 46 -12.34 -6.17 -4.25
C ASP A 46 -11.46 -5.77 -3.04
N ALA A 47 -11.29 -6.69 -2.08
CA ALA A 47 -10.46 -6.47 -0.90
C ALA A 47 -8.98 -6.25 -1.26
N ALA A 48 -8.48 -7.03 -2.22
CA ALA A 48 -7.13 -6.90 -2.73
C ALA A 48 -6.95 -5.57 -3.44
N ASN A 49 -7.86 -5.21 -4.36
CA ASN A 49 -7.78 -3.99 -5.15
C ASN A 49 -7.80 -2.73 -4.26
N ALA A 50 -8.77 -2.64 -3.34
CA ALA A 50 -8.85 -1.54 -2.38
C ALA A 50 -7.64 -1.44 -1.44
N SER A 51 -7.00 -2.58 -1.13
CA SER A 51 -5.83 -2.62 -0.26
C SER A 51 -4.53 -2.31 -1.01
N ILE A 52 -4.39 -2.73 -2.28
CA ILE A 52 -3.22 -2.47 -3.12
C ILE A 52 -3.09 -0.99 -3.41
N ASP A 53 -4.16 -0.30 -3.81
CA ASP A 53 -4.12 1.14 -4.08
C ASP A 53 -3.66 1.94 -2.85
N CYS A 54 -4.20 1.59 -1.68
CA CYS A 54 -3.83 2.28 -0.45
C CYS A 54 -2.38 2.01 -0.02
N MET A 55 -1.82 0.85 -0.37
CA MET A 55 -0.41 0.52 -0.13
C MET A 55 0.52 1.17 -1.15
N HIS A 56 0.10 1.26 -2.42
CA HIS A 56 0.83 1.94 -3.48
C HIS A 56 1.00 3.43 -3.14
N CYS A 57 -0.07 4.12 -2.73
CA CYS A 57 0.01 5.50 -2.27
C CYS A 57 0.94 5.67 -1.06
N HIS A 58 0.82 4.82 -0.04
CA HIS A 58 1.70 4.89 1.13
C HIS A 58 3.17 4.66 0.78
N PHE A 59 3.43 3.72 -0.14
CA PHE A 59 4.78 3.43 -0.62
C PHE A 59 5.37 4.60 -1.39
N VAL A 60 4.62 5.17 -2.35
CA VAL A 60 5.03 6.36 -3.12
C VAL A 60 5.31 7.54 -2.19
N ILE A 61 4.45 7.81 -1.20
CA ILE A 61 4.66 8.87 -0.22
C ILE A 61 5.91 8.60 0.64
N SER A 62 6.09 7.37 1.12
CA SER A 62 7.26 7.00 1.92
C SER A 62 8.56 7.13 1.12
N MET A 63 8.54 6.77 -0.16
CA MET A 63 9.69 6.96 -1.06
C MET A 63 9.95 8.43 -1.33
N ALA A 64 8.91 9.23 -1.62
CA ALA A 64 9.05 10.65 -1.84
C ALA A 64 9.67 11.35 -0.62
N LEU A 65 9.21 11.02 0.59
CA LEU A 65 9.78 11.54 1.83
C LEU A 65 11.23 11.08 2.05
N HIS A 66 11.55 9.83 1.69
CA HIS A 66 12.93 9.34 1.75
C HIS A 66 13.84 10.11 0.78
N CYS A 67 13.40 10.32 -0.46
CA CYS A 67 14.13 11.12 -1.45
C CYS A 67 14.31 12.57 -0.99
N GLN A 68 13.26 13.21 -0.44
CA GLN A 68 13.35 14.56 0.12
C GLN A 68 14.38 14.64 1.25
N ARG A 69 14.41 13.66 2.16
CA ARG A 69 15.41 13.61 3.22
C ARG A 69 16.82 13.38 2.68
N ALA A 70 16.99 12.46 1.74
CA ALA A 70 18.29 12.21 1.11
C ALA A 70 18.83 13.46 0.41
N VAL A 71 17.96 14.27 -0.23
CA VAL A 71 18.33 15.55 -0.84
C VAL A 71 18.62 16.63 0.21
N ALA A 72 17.86 16.67 1.32
CA ALA A 72 18.07 17.65 2.39
C ALA A 72 19.33 17.36 3.22
N ASP A 73 19.64 16.08 3.44
CA ASP A 73 20.83 15.61 4.14
C ASP A 73 22.06 15.55 3.22
N ALA A 74 21.89 15.78 1.90
CA ALA A 74 23.01 15.88 0.98
C ALA A 74 23.83 17.14 1.34
N PRO A 75 25.15 16.99 1.54
CA PRO A 75 26.00 18.15 1.75
C PRO A 75 25.87 19.08 0.54
N LYS A 76 25.68 20.37 0.78
CA LYS A 76 25.80 21.35 -0.28
C LYS A 76 27.24 21.30 -0.76
N MET A 77 27.48 20.71 -1.93
CA MET A 77 28.69 21.00 -2.69
C MET A 77 28.64 22.49 -2.98
N GLU A 78 29.32 23.27 -2.13
CA GLU A 78 29.63 24.65 -2.41
C GLU A 78 30.43 24.68 -3.71
N ASP A 79 30.12 25.68 -4.54
CA ASP A 79 30.69 25.95 -5.85
C ASP A 79 32.21 25.69 -5.85
N GLU A 80 32.62 24.52 -6.36
CA GLU A 80 34.02 24.25 -6.68
C GLU A 80 34.36 25.16 -7.85
N GLN A 81 34.74 26.40 -7.50
CA GLN A 81 35.14 27.44 -8.41
C GLN A 81 36.28 26.89 -9.25
N PHE A 82 35.97 26.46 -10.47
CA PHE A 82 36.93 25.95 -11.42
C PHE A 82 37.84 27.12 -11.79
N GLY A 83 39.02 27.16 -11.16
CA GLY A 83 40.01 28.21 -11.34
C GLY A 83 40.34 28.41 -12.80
N THR A 84 40.38 29.69 -13.21
CA THR A 84 40.84 30.16 -14.53
C THR A 84 42.34 29.98 -14.68
#